data_AF-A0A7X4YHA2-F1
#
_entry.id   AF-A0A7X4YHA2-F1
#
_cell.length_a   1.000
_cell.length_b   1.000
_cell.length_c   1.000
_cell.angle_alpha   90.00
_cell.angle_beta   90.00
_cell.angle_gamma   90.00
#
_symmetry.space_group_name_H-M   'P 1'
#
loop_
_entity.id
_entity.type
_entity.pdbx_description
1 polymer ?
#
loop_
_entity_poly.entity_id
_entity_poly.type
_entity_poly.pdbx_seq_one_letter_code
_entity_poly.pdbx_strand_id
1 'polypeptide(L)'
;MARSRKRLLKGDAVGLAKLECALRGEDPDMVPHVAADKLARYREGLRLLTRILSSPGDPTLREAAVYGFVFAHLAPEHLVLLRRIYANPHEAPGVRSQAAEALGSHYSNYRHIWQRRYRRVIDLLVRGLDDPEPAIRFWSIYALAGHKDPRIRPKLQAIAENDTATVPRMWSLRQEALWALDWGTDLVLRDPQSF
;
A
#
# COMPACT_ATOMS: atom_id res chain seq x y z
N MET A 1 7.98 19.21 14.05
CA MET A 1 6.54 19.42 13.84
C MET A 1 5.75 18.28 14.48
N ALA A 2 4.97 18.57 15.52
CA ALA A 2 4.12 17.59 16.19
C ALA A 2 2.95 17.22 15.27
N ARG A 3 2.89 15.97 14.80
CA ARG A 3 1.68 15.46 14.13
C ARG A 3 0.57 15.40 15.17
N SER A 4 -0.34 16.36 15.11
CA SER A 4 -1.64 16.28 15.79
C SER A 4 -2.25 14.91 15.49
N ARG A 5 -2.49 14.10 16.53
CA ARG A 5 -3.26 12.86 16.41
C ARG A 5 -4.69 13.26 16.03
N LYS A 6 -4.97 13.41 14.73
CA LYS A 6 -6.35 13.59 14.26
C LYS A 6 -7.12 12.35 14.73
N ARG A 7 -8.03 12.55 15.68
CA ARG A 7 -8.94 11.50 16.15
C ARG A 7 -9.84 11.11 14.98
N LEU A 8 -10.09 9.82 14.83
CA LEU A 8 -11.11 9.32 13.90
C LEU A 8 -12.43 10.01 14.17
N LEU A 9 -13.12 10.40 13.10
CA LEU A 9 -14.43 11.04 13.22
C LEU A 9 -15.49 10.00 13.59
N LYS A 10 -16.54 10.45 14.28
CA LYS A 10 -17.78 9.68 14.39
C LYS A 10 -18.60 9.99 13.14
N GLY A 11 -18.93 8.96 12.35
CA GLY A 11 -19.69 9.14 11.12
C GLY A 11 -21.19 9.26 11.38
N ASP A 12 -21.88 9.99 10.51
CA ASP A 12 -23.33 9.89 10.37
C ASP A 12 -23.69 8.56 9.68
N ALA A 13 -24.77 7.91 10.13
CA ALA A 13 -25.15 6.58 9.66
C ALA A 13 -25.53 6.58 8.17
N VAL A 14 -26.22 7.62 7.71
CA VAL A 14 -26.64 7.74 6.30
C VAL A 14 -25.42 7.98 5.41
N GLY A 15 -24.50 8.85 5.84
CA GLY A 15 -23.25 9.07 5.14
C GLY A 15 -22.39 7.81 5.02
N LEU A 16 -22.27 7.02 6.09
CA LEU A 16 -21.50 5.77 6.08
C LEU A 16 -22.13 4.70 5.20
N ALA A 17 -23.47 4.57 5.20
CA ALA A 17 -24.17 3.61 4.36
C ALA A 17 -23.96 3.90 2.86
N LYS A 18 -23.99 5.18 2.45
CA LYS A 18 -23.69 5.57 1.05
C LYS A 18 -22.27 5.19 0.65
N LEU A 19 -21.30 5.46 1.52
CA LEU A 19 -19.90 5.07 1.26
C LEU A 19 -19.72 3.56 1.22
N GLU A 20 -20.48 2.81 2.00
CA GLU A 20 -20.47 1.35 1.97
C GLU A 20 -21.06 0.79 0.67
N CYS A 21 -22.16 1.36 0.15
CA CYS A 21 -22.67 1.03 -1.19
C CYS A 21 -21.64 1.34 -2.28
N ALA A 22 -21.03 2.53 -2.24
CA ALA A 22 -19.97 2.92 -3.17
C ALA A 22 -18.75 1.99 -3.12
N LEU A 23 -18.37 1.53 -1.92
CA LEU A 23 -17.29 0.55 -1.74
C LEU A 23 -17.60 -0.78 -2.45
N ARG A 24 -18.87 -1.18 -2.54
CA ARG A 24 -19.31 -2.37 -3.28
C ARG A 24 -19.46 -2.15 -4.79
N GLY A 25 -19.20 -0.93 -5.27
CA GLY A 25 -19.40 -0.56 -6.67
C GLY A 25 -20.87 -0.34 -7.05
N GLU A 26 -21.76 -0.18 -6.05
CA GLU A 26 -23.19 0.08 -6.27
C GLU A 26 -23.50 1.55 -6.56
N ASP A 27 -22.51 2.44 -6.37
CA ASP A 27 -22.60 3.87 -6.67
C ASP A 27 -21.82 4.16 -7.97
N PRO A 28 -22.50 4.51 -9.08
CA PRO A 28 -21.83 4.80 -10.35
C PRO A 28 -20.98 6.08 -10.30
N ASP A 29 -21.24 6.98 -9.35
CA ASP A 29 -20.54 8.27 -9.24
C ASP A 29 -19.31 8.19 -8.34
N MET A 30 -19.04 7.05 -7.69
CA MET A 30 -17.93 6.90 -6.76
C MET A 30 -17.17 5.59 -6.93
N VAL A 31 -15.89 5.73 -7.28
CA VAL A 31 -14.96 4.60 -7.38
C VAL A 31 -14.76 3.96 -5.99
N PRO A 32 -14.77 2.62 -5.86
CA PRO A 32 -14.63 1.90 -4.59
C PRO A 32 -13.44 2.32 -3.73
N HIS A 33 -12.28 2.60 -4.33
CA HIS A 33 -11.06 3.01 -3.61
C HIS A 33 -11.25 4.38 -2.92
N VAL A 34 -11.97 5.31 -3.56
CA VAL A 34 -12.30 6.62 -2.98
C VAL A 34 -13.28 6.46 -1.82
N ALA A 35 -14.25 5.55 -1.94
CA ALA A 35 -15.18 5.23 -0.87
C ALA A 35 -14.43 4.64 0.35
N ALA A 36 -13.48 3.73 0.11
CA ALA A 36 -12.64 3.15 1.16
C ALA A 36 -11.79 4.20 1.91
N ASP A 37 -11.11 5.11 1.19
CA ASP A 37 -10.34 6.20 1.82
C ASP A 37 -11.24 7.07 2.70
N LYS A 38 -12.43 7.44 2.21
CA LYS A 38 -13.40 8.21 2.99
C LYS A 38 -13.89 7.45 4.22
N LEU A 39 -14.20 6.15 4.09
CA LEU A 39 -14.62 5.29 5.21
C LEU A 39 -13.54 5.21 6.29
N ALA A 40 -12.27 5.10 5.90
CA ALA A 40 -11.16 4.93 6.84
C ALA A 40 -10.93 6.16 7.74
N ARG A 41 -11.53 7.32 7.43
CA ARG A 41 -11.51 8.53 8.27
C ARG A 41 -12.46 8.43 9.48
N TYR A 42 -13.40 7.49 9.42
CA TYR A 42 -14.38 7.24 10.47
C TYR A 42 -14.07 5.95 11.22
N ARG A 43 -14.32 5.93 12.53
CA ARG A 43 -14.07 4.73 13.35
C ARG A 43 -14.91 3.54 12.90
N GLU A 44 -16.18 3.79 12.60
CA GLU A 44 -17.11 2.77 12.14
C GLU A 44 -16.73 2.26 10.74
N GLY A 45 -16.30 3.15 9.84
CA GLY A 45 -15.80 2.77 8.52
C GLY A 45 -14.51 1.95 8.59
N LEU A 46 -13.53 2.36 9.40
CA LEU A 46 -12.29 1.59 9.59
C LEU A 46 -12.56 0.18 10.17
N ARG A 47 -13.55 0.04 11.06
CA ARG A 47 -14.01 -1.27 11.56
C ARG A 47 -14.62 -2.14 10.46
N LEU A 48 -15.43 -1.54 9.58
CA LEU A 48 -16.00 -2.24 8.43
C LEU A 48 -14.91 -2.76 7.49
N LEU A 49 -13.98 -1.89 7.10
CA LEU A 49 -12.84 -2.26 6.24
C LEU A 49 -12.01 -3.39 6.88
N THR A 50 -11.73 -3.30 8.19
CA THR A 50 -11.00 -4.35 8.92
C THR A 50 -11.74 -5.70 8.85
N ARG A 51 -13.08 -5.70 8.95
CA ARG A 51 -13.90 -6.92 8.86
C ARG A 51 -13.84 -7.55 7.47
N ILE A 52 -13.97 -6.72 6.43
CA ILE A 52 -13.83 -7.13 5.02
C ILE A 52 -12.46 -7.80 4.82
N LEU A 53 -11.40 -7.15 5.29
CA LEU A 53 -10.02 -7.65 5.15
C LEU A 53 -9.73 -8.91 5.96
N SER A 54 -10.44 -9.13 7.07
CA SER A 54 -10.26 -10.30 7.95
C SER A 54 -10.99 -11.57 7.46
N SER A 55 -11.84 -11.46 6.43
CA SER A 55 -12.65 -12.58 5.92
C SER A 55 -12.37 -12.82 4.45
N PRO A 56 -12.27 -14.08 3.97
CA PRO A 56 -12.17 -14.34 2.54
C PRO A 56 -13.43 -13.80 1.82
N GLY A 57 -13.27 -13.37 0.58
CA GLY A 57 -14.37 -12.75 -0.18
C GLY A 57 -13.90 -12.21 -1.52
N ASP A 58 -14.74 -11.39 -2.15
CA ASP A 58 -14.46 -10.76 -3.43
C ASP A 58 -13.11 -10.01 -3.42
N PRO A 59 -12.15 -10.39 -4.28
CA PRO A 59 -10.86 -9.71 -4.41
C PRO A 59 -10.99 -8.20 -4.68
N THR A 60 -11.99 -7.77 -5.46
CA THR A 60 -12.15 -6.36 -5.85
C THR A 60 -12.52 -5.50 -4.64
N LEU A 61 -13.54 -5.94 -3.89
CA LEU A 61 -13.94 -5.33 -2.63
C LEU A 61 -12.79 -5.32 -1.60
N ARG A 62 -12.03 -6.41 -1.52
CA ARG A 62 -10.88 -6.52 -0.61
C ARG A 62 -9.77 -5.55 -1.00
N GLU A 63 -9.44 -5.45 -2.28
CA GLU A 63 -8.42 -4.52 -2.80
C GLU A 63 -8.80 -3.08 -2.47
N ALA A 64 -10.05 -2.69 -2.75
CA ALA A 64 -10.59 -1.40 -2.36
C ALA A 64 -10.49 -1.15 -0.86
N ALA A 65 -10.81 -2.15 -0.04
CA ALA A 65 -10.71 -2.02 1.41
C ALA A 65 -9.27 -1.84 1.90
N VAL A 66 -8.29 -2.51 1.28
CA VAL A 66 -6.86 -2.28 1.59
C VAL A 66 -6.43 -0.88 1.17
N TYR A 67 -6.92 -0.36 0.03
CA TYR A 67 -6.61 1.00 -0.41
C TYR A 67 -6.96 2.04 0.65
N GLY A 68 -8.10 1.88 1.33
CA GLY A 68 -8.49 2.75 2.44
C GLY A 68 -7.47 2.81 3.58
N PHE A 69 -6.55 1.85 3.71
CA PHE A 69 -5.53 1.82 4.77
C PHE A 69 -4.27 2.64 4.42
N VAL A 70 -4.06 3.02 3.16
CA VAL A 70 -2.84 3.72 2.69
C VAL A 70 -2.62 5.03 3.43
N PHE A 71 -3.64 5.87 3.51
CA PHE A 71 -3.56 7.21 4.15
C PHE A 71 -4.21 7.27 5.54
N ALA A 72 -4.80 6.17 6.01
CA ALA A 72 -5.54 6.11 7.27
C ALA A 72 -4.64 6.14 8.50
N HIS A 73 -5.17 6.59 9.63
CA HIS A 73 -4.49 6.45 10.92
C HIS A 73 -4.64 5.03 11.45
N LEU A 74 -3.65 4.19 11.18
CA LEU A 74 -3.65 2.79 11.56
C LEU A 74 -3.06 2.55 12.95
N ALA A 75 -3.77 1.75 13.74
CA ALA A 75 -3.23 1.14 14.95
C ALA A 75 -2.36 -0.10 14.63
N PRO A 76 -1.46 -0.54 15.54
CA PRO A 76 -0.51 -1.63 15.27
C PRO A 76 -1.13 -2.94 14.75
N GLU A 77 -2.33 -3.27 15.17
CA GLU A 77 -3.09 -4.45 14.72
C GLU A 77 -3.43 -4.39 13.22
N HIS A 78 -3.70 -3.21 12.67
CA HIS A 78 -3.94 -3.04 11.23
C HIS A 78 -2.65 -3.28 10.44
N LEU A 79 -1.50 -2.86 10.97
CA LEU A 79 -0.19 -3.16 10.36
C LEU A 79 0.13 -4.65 10.45
N VAL A 80 -0.34 -5.36 11.50
CA VAL A 80 -0.25 -6.83 11.56
C VAL A 80 -1.08 -7.45 10.45
N LEU A 81 -2.30 -6.96 10.25
CA LEU A 81 -3.21 -7.44 9.19
C LEU A 81 -2.61 -7.23 7.79
N LEU A 82 -2.11 -6.02 7.47
CA LEU A 82 -1.47 -5.74 6.18
C LEU A 82 -0.30 -6.68 5.88
N ARG A 83 0.54 -6.97 6.88
CA ARG A 83 1.64 -7.94 6.72
C ARG A 83 1.14 -9.35 6.43
N ARG A 84 0.04 -9.78 7.07
CA ARG A 84 -0.56 -11.10 6.84
C ARG A 84 -1.12 -11.20 5.43
N ILE A 85 -1.82 -10.15 4.97
CA ILE A 85 -2.37 -10.07 3.60
C ILE A 85 -1.24 -10.16 2.58
N TYR A 86 -0.22 -9.32 2.70
CA TYR A 86 0.90 -9.28 1.76
C TYR A 86 1.68 -10.60 1.72
N ALA A 87 1.88 -11.25 2.88
CA ALA A 87 2.59 -12.52 2.99
C ALA A 87 1.77 -13.75 2.55
N ASN A 88 0.47 -13.62 2.28
CA ASN A 88 -0.37 -14.74 1.89
C ASN A 88 -0.21 -15.03 0.38
N PRO A 89 0.41 -16.15 -0.03
CA PRO A 89 0.56 -16.47 -1.45
C PRO A 89 -0.77 -16.82 -2.14
N HIS A 90 -1.83 -17.11 -1.38
CA HIS A 90 -3.17 -17.42 -1.90
C HIS A 90 -4.09 -16.21 -1.96
N GLU A 91 -3.61 -15.03 -1.55
CA GLU A 91 -4.36 -13.79 -1.70
C GLU A 91 -4.24 -13.26 -3.13
N ALA A 92 -5.29 -12.60 -3.61
CA ALA A 92 -5.29 -12.02 -4.95
C ALA A 92 -4.13 -11.02 -5.12
N PRO A 93 -3.41 -11.03 -6.25
CA PRO A 93 -2.21 -10.21 -6.40
C PRO A 93 -2.47 -8.70 -6.28
N GLY A 94 -3.65 -8.20 -6.70
CA GLY A 94 -4.08 -6.81 -6.48
C GLY A 94 -4.18 -6.45 -5.00
N VAL A 95 -4.80 -7.31 -4.18
CA VAL A 95 -4.92 -7.12 -2.73
C VAL A 95 -3.55 -7.15 -2.05
N ARG A 96 -2.66 -8.07 -2.46
CA ARG A 96 -1.28 -8.15 -1.96
C ARG A 96 -0.47 -6.90 -2.32
N SER A 97 -0.58 -6.46 -3.57
CA SER A 97 0.05 -5.25 -4.10
C SER A 97 -0.37 -4.00 -3.31
N GLN A 98 -1.68 -3.84 -3.10
CA GLN A 98 -2.24 -2.75 -2.32
C GLN A 98 -1.78 -2.77 -0.85
N ALA A 99 -1.57 -3.97 -0.29
CA ALA A 99 -1.04 -4.12 1.05
C ALA A 99 0.45 -3.70 1.13
N ALA A 100 1.23 -3.95 0.08
CA ALA A 100 2.62 -3.50 -0.02
C ALA A 100 2.69 -1.96 -0.06
N GLU A 101 1.84 -1.30 -0.87
CA GLU A 101 1.73 0.16 -0.90
C GLU A 101 1.43 0.72 0.49
N ALA A 102 0.37 0.21 1.14
CA ALA A 102 -0.02 0.68 2.48
C ALA A 102 1.11 0.47 3.50
N LEU A 103 1.82 -0.66 3.47
CA LEU A 103 3.00 -0.87 4.31
C LEU A 103 4.09 0.18 4.03
N GLY A 104 4.40 0.45 2.76
CA GLY A 104 5.35 1.49 2.36
C GLY A 104 4.99 2.86 2.91
N SER A 105 3.74 3.30 2.73
CA SER A 105 3.27 4.61 3.22
C SER A 105 3.41 4.75 4.73
N HIS A 106 3.09 3.69 5.49
CA HIS A 106 3.18 3.70 6.96
C HIS A 106 4.60 3.58 7.51
N TYR A 107 5.47 2.85 6.81
CA TYR A 107 6.82 2.58 7.29
C TYR A 107 7.88 3.55 6.73
N SER A 108 7.61 4.28 5.65
CA SER A 108 8.53 5.24 5.00
C SER A 108 9.24 6.21 5.97
N ASN A 109 8.56 6.63 7.04
CA ASN A 109 9.08 7.58 8.03
C ASN A 109 9.24 6.96 9.43
N TYR A 110 9.36 5.64 9.50
CA TYR A 110 9.33 4.91 10.76
C TYR A 110 10.63 5.08 11.55
N ARG A 111 10.55 5.77 12.69
CA ARG A 111 11.72 6.16 13.49
C ARG A 111 12.39 5.01 14.27
N HIS A 112 11.75 3.85 14.35
CA HIS A 112 12.24 2.72 15.14
C HIS A 112 12.70 1.55 14.26
N ILE A 113 13.58 1.86 13.30
CA ILE A 113 14.13 0.90 12.33
C ILE A 113 14.84 -0.31 12.99
N TRP A 114 15.33 -0.13 14.21
CA TRP A 114 15.97 -1.17 15.01
C TRP A 114 15.00 -2.25 15.51
N GLN A 115 13.70 -1.93 15.56
CA GLN A 115 12.70 -2.86 16.09
C GLN A 115 12.53 -4.05 15.16
N ARG A 116 12.47 -5.25 15.76
CA ARG A 116 12.25 -6.51 15.06
C ARG A 116 11.03 -6.49 14.13
N ARG A 117 9.97 -5.79 14.52
CA ARG A 117 8.75 -5.67 13.71
C ARG A 117 8.97 -4.92 12.39
N TYR A 118 9.84 -3.91 12.39
CA TYR A 118 10.19 -3.14 11.20
C TYR A 118 11.06 -4.00 10.28
N ARG A 119 12.13 -4.60 10.81
CA ARG A 119 13.02 -5.49 10.03
C ARG A 119 12.24 -6.60 9.32
N ARG A 120 11.28 -7.23 10.01
CA ARG A 120 10.39 -8.25 9.40
C ARG A 120 9.57 -7.73 8.22
N VAL A 121 9.17 -6.45 8.23
CA VAL A 121 8.46 -5.84 7.09
C VAL A 121 9.41 -5.65 5.92
N ILE A 122 10.60 -5.10 6.17
CA ILE A 122 11.61 -4.91 5.14
C ILE A 122 12.00 -6.26 4.51
N ASP A 123 12.28 -7.28 5.32
CA ASP A 123 12.62 -8.62 4.82
C ASP A 123 11.49 -9.22 3.97
N LEU A 124 10.23 -8.92 4.32
CA LEU A 124 9.06 -9.37 3.55
C LEU A 124 8.96 -8.63 2.21
N LEU A 125 9.16 -7.32 2.21
CA LEU A 125 9.17 -6.50 0.99
C LEU A 125 10.34 -6.86 0.06
N VAL A 126 11.52 -7.15 0.61
CA VAL A 126 12.70 -7.60 -0.17
C VAL A 126 12.44 -8.93 -0.87
N ARG A 127 11.66 -9.83 -0.27
CA ARG A 127 11.20 -11.05 -0.93
C ARG A 127 10.19 -10.76 -2.05
N GLY A 128 9.33 -9.76 -1.89
CA GLY A 128 8.37 -9.37 -2.92
C GLY A 128 9.01 -8.83 -4.20
N LEU A 129 10.28 -8.42 -4.15
CA LEU A 129 11.05 -8.08 -5.35
C LEU A 129 11.28 -9.28 -6.29
N ASP A 130 11.10 -10.51 -5.81
CA ASP A 130 11.16 -11.73 -6.63
C ASP A 130 9.77 -12.34 -6.92
N ASP A 131 8.69 -11.65 -6.55
CA ASP A 131 7.34 -12.20 -6.76
C ASP A 131 7.06 -12.36 -8.26
N PRO A 132 6.41 -13.46 -8.72
CA PRO A 132 6.09 -13.63 -10.13
C PRO A 132 5.17 -12.53 -10.68
N GLU A 133 4.33 -11.92 -9.85
CA GLU A 133 3.43 -10.86 -10.27
C GLU A 133 4.17 -9.51 -10.39
N PRO A 134 4.17 -8.85 -11.57
CA PRO A 134 4.78 -7.54 -11.75
C PRO A 134 4.25 -6.46 -10.80
N ALA A 135 2.94 -6.45 -10.53
CA ALA A 135 2.34 -5.49 -9.61
C ALA A 135 2.91 -5.63 -8.18
N ILE A 136 3.17 -6.85 -7.72
CA ILE A 136 3.74 -7.08 -6.39
C ILE A 136 5.17 -6.59 -6.34
N ARG A 137 5.98 -6.89 -7.37
CA ARG A 137 7.35 -6.37 -7.47
C ARG A 137 7.35 -4.84 -7.45
N PHE A 138 6.48 -4.21 -8.23
CA PHE A 138 6.34 -2.76 -8.32
C PHE A 138 6.10 -2.12 -6.95
N TRP A 139 5.05 -2.56 -6.25
CA TRP A 139 4.70 -1.96 -4.96
C TRP A 139 5.69 -2.32 -3.84
N SER A 140 6.44 -3.41 -4.01
CA SER A 140 7.56 -3.73 -3.13
C SER A 140 8.72 -2.77 -3.31
N ILE A 141 9.04 -2.38 -4.56
CA ILE A 141 10.02 -1.33 -4.86
C ILE A 141 9.58 0.00 -4.25
N TYR A 142 8.34 0.41 -4.52
CA TYR A 142 7.75 1.64 -3.97
C TYR A 142 7.90 1.70 -2.45
N ALA A 143 7.50 0.63 -1.76
CA ALA A 143 7.56 0.57 -0.31
C ALA A 143 9.01 0.62 0.22
N LEU A 144 9.95 0.00 -0.50
CA LEU A 144 11.37 -0.01 -0.12
C LEU A 144 12.11 1.29 -0.40
N ALA A 145 11.68 2.09 -1.38
CA ALA A 145 12.30 3.36 -1.74
C ALA A 145 12.38 4.33 -0.54
N GLY A 146 11.32 4.36 0.28
CA GLY A 146 11.26 5.18 1.50
C GLY A 146 12.23 4.75 2.61
N HIS A 147 12.85 3.59 2.51
CA HIS A 147 13.67 3.01 3.57
C HIS A 147 15.18 3.21 3.40
N LYS A 148 15.63 3.60 2.20
CA LYS A 148 17.05 3.85 1.87
C LYS A 148 18.02 2.77 2.39
N ASP A 149 17.58 1.50 2.43
CA ASP A 149 18.41 0.40 2.92
C ASP A 149 19.45 0.04 1.85
N PRO A 150 20.75 0.28 2.07
CA PRO A 150 21.77 0.12 1.02
C PRO A 150 21.86 -1.33 0.49
N ARG A 151 21.37 -2.31 1.26
CA ARG A 151 21.41 -3.73 0.90
C ARG A 151 20.47 -4.07 -0.27
N ILE A 152 19.45 -3.26 -0.53
CA ILE A 152 18.49 -3.51 -1.63
C ILE A 152 19.02 -3.02 -2.98
N ARG A 153 20.01 -2.13 -2.96
CA ARG A 153 20.48 -1.40 -4.15
C ARG A 153 20.91 -2.31 -5.31
N PRO A 154 21.70 -3.39 -5.09
CA PRO A 154 22.07 -4.30 -6.17
C PRO A 154 20.85 -4.96 -6.84
N LYS A 155 19.81 -5.24 -6.04
CA LYS A 155 18.59 -5.87 -6.55
C LYS A 155 17.74 -4.90 -7.37
N LEU A 156 17.64 -3.65 -6.95
CA LEU A 156 16.99 -2.60 -7.74
C LEU A 156 17.73 -2.36 -9.07
N GLN A 157 19.07 -2.38 -9.08
CA GLN A 157 19.86 -2.29 -10.32
C GLN A 157 19.54 -3.45 -11.26
N ALA A 158 19.51 -4.68 -10.74
CA ALA A 158 19.17 -5.85 -11.54
C ALA A 158 17.75 -5.74 -12.14
N ILE A 159 16.75 -5.25 -11.38
CA ILE A 159 15.40 -5.01 -11.90
C ILE A 159 15.42 -3.93 -12.99
N ALA A 160 16.13 -2.81 -12.77
CA ALA A 160 16.24 -1.72 -13.73
C ALA A 160 16.91 -2.14 -15.07
N GLU A 161 17.79 -3.14 -15.02
CA GLU A 161 18.48 -3.68 -16.19
C GLU A 161 17.66 -4.75 -16.92
N ASN A 162 16.93 -5.60 -16.18
CA ASN A 162 16.41 -6.86 -16.72
C ASN A 162 14.88 -6.99 -16.72
N ASP A 163 14.15 -6.26 -15.86
CA ASP A 163 12.69 -6.38 -15.75
C ASP A 163 11.97 -5.26 -16.52
N THR A 164 11.42 -5.62 -17.68
CA THR A 164 10.69 -4.72 -18.57
C THR A 164 9.17 -4.80 -18.41
N ALA A 165 8.68 -5.55 -17.41
CA ALA A 165 7.25 -5.68 -17.19
C ALA A 165 6.59 -4.31 -16.91
N THR A 166 5.34 -4.16 -17.33
CA THR A 166 4.52 -2.98 -17.10
C THR A 166 3.36 -3.32 -16.18
N VAL A 167 2.99 -2.37 -15.33
CA VAL A 167 1.80 -2.48 -14.47
C VAL A 167 0.72 -1.57 -15.06
N PRO A 168 -0.52 -2.05 -15.32
CA PRO A 168 -1.58 -1.23 -15.91
C PRO A 168 -1.81 0.07 -15.15
N ARG A 169 -1.96 1.19 -15.87
CA ARG A 169 -2.12 2.56 -15.34
C ARG A 169 -0.93 3.11 -14.53
N MET A 170 0.16 2.36 -14.47
CA MET A 170 1.43 2.76 -13.87
C MET A 170 2.53 2.75 -14.96
N TRP A 171 3.79 2.91 -14.56
CA TRP A 171 4.96 2.78 -15.43
C TRP A 171 5.61 1.38 -15.32
N SER A 172 6.72 1.16 -16.04
CA SER A 172 7.45 -0.11 -16.02
C SER A 172 8.18 -0.37 -14.70
N LEU A 173 8.47 -1.65 -14.40
CA LEU A 173 9.31 -2.06 -13.28
C LEU A 173 10.70 -1.42 -13.35
N ARG A 174 11.25 -1.28 -14.56
CA ARG A 174 12.48 -0.54 -14.82
C ARG A 174 12.40 0.91 -14.35
N GLN A 175 11.34 1.63 -14.73
CA GLN A 175 11.15 3.03 -14.33
C GLN A 175 11.00 3.16 -12.81
N GLU A 176 10.22 2.28 -12.19
CA GLU A 176 10.04 2.25 -10.73
C GLU A 176 11.36 1.97 -9.99
N ALA A 177 12.16 1.01 -10.47
CA ALA A 177 13.46 0.71 -9.89
C ALA A 177 14.46 1.87 -10.03
N LEU A 178 14.50 2.53 -11.19
CA LEU A 178 15.33 3.72 -11.40
C LEU A 178 14.89 4.87 -10.49
N TRP A 179 13.58 5.10 -10.38
CA TRP A 179 13.02 6.09 -9.45
C TRP A 179 13.44 5.79 -8.00
N ALA A 180 13.32 4.54 -7.54
CA ALA A 180 13.71 4.16 -6.18
C ALA A 180 15.22 4.30 -5.92
N LEU A 181 16.06 4.03 -6.94
CA LEU A 181 17.50 4.25 -6.87
C LEU A 181 17.86 5.74 -6.75
N ASP A 182 17.14 6.60 -7.48
CA ASP A 182 17.32 8.07 -7.46
C ASP A 182 16.72 8.73 -6.21
N TRP A 183 15.63 8.18 -5.68
CA TRP A 183 15.05 8.58 -4.39
C TRP A 183 16.02 8.34 -3.21
N GLY A 184 16.95 7.39 -3.36
CA GLY A 184 18.06 7.18 -2.44
C GLY A 184 19.11 8.31 -2.43
N THR A 185 19.13 9.17 -3.46
CA THR A 185 20.16 10.21 -3.67
C THR A 185 19.70 11.66 -3.41
N ASP A 186 18.41 11.91 -3.17
CA ASP A 186 17.75 13.22 -2.93
C ASP A 186 18.17 14.37 -3.88
N LEU A 187 17.41 14.63 -4.95
CA LEU A 187 17.01 15.98 -5.40
C LEU A 187 15.98 15.94 -6.54
N VAL A 188 14.83 16.59 -6.31
CA VAL A 188 13.83 17.09 -7.28
C VAL A 188 12.78 16.09 -7.80
N LEU A 189 11.54 16.33 -7.35
CA LEU A 189 10.28 15.96 -8.02
C LEU A 189 10.39 16.15 -9.54
N ARG A 190 10.47 15.05 -10.30
CA ARG A 190 10.00 15.05 -11.69
C ARG A 190 8.73 14.24 -11.77
N ASP A 191 7.72 14.90 -12.31
CA ASP A 191 6.38 14.40 -12.58
C ASP A 191 6.46 13.07 -13.37
N PRO A 192 5.82 11.99 -12.89
CA PRO A 192 5.76 10.70 -13.58
C PRO A 192 5.19 10.74 -15.00
N GLN A 193 4.56 11.86 -15.40
CA GLN A 193 3.98 12.03 -16.73
C GLN A 193 4.94 12.63 -17.78
N SER A 194 6.21 12.86 -17.43
CA SER A 194 7.21 13.34 -18.38
C SER A 194 7.98 12.17 -19.01
N PHE A 195 7.33 11.28 -19.75
CA PHE A 195 7.85 10.49 -20.91
C PHE A 195 6.75 9.61 -21.48
#